data_AF-A0A2N3A2E9-F1
#
_entry.id   AF-A0A2N3A2E9-F1
#
_cell.length_a   1.000
_cell.length_b   1.000
_cell.length_c   1.000
_cell.angle_alpha   90.00
_cell.angle_beta   90.00
_cell.angle_gamma   90.00
#
_symmetry.space_group_name_H-M   'P 1'
#
loop_
_entity.id
_entity.type
_entity.pdbx_description
1 polymer ?
#
loop_
_entity_poly.entity_id
_entity_poly.type
_entity_poly.pdbx_seq_one_letter_code
_entity_poly.pdbx_strand_id
1 'polypeptide(L)'
;MDTLIRRIFRSAMTALPKGVKTAWWLIKITVPVSFAVMLLDFFGALNYIAGYTGPVFNLIGLPGVSAVVFITSIFTNIYSVVAILAMLGLPLREGTILATMCLISHGFLIESAVMKRTGSSVTRMILVRLSGSFLAAWMLNLVMPGEMSGEMHGIIAAQTDFSLALMHWLKSISATVIKILILVNLLLIFQQIMEEFGWIALINKPLRPLMKLFGLPQSTTLSWVVANLIGLAYGSAIMIDQKEKGKMSSKDADLLNHHVAVSHSQLEDPLLFITLGYTLHWLIWPRILMAVAAVWMRRAGIKYQTEIRRKVADSFQVKA
;
A
#
# COMPACT_ATOMS: atom_id res chain seq x y z
N MET A 1 38.53 -0.95 -14.64
CA MET A 1 37.87 -1.12 -13.33
C MET A 1 37.45 0.23 -12.75
N ASP A 2 38.29 1.25 -12.82
CA ASP A 2 38.06 2.60 -12.27
C ASP A 2 36.81 3.34 -12.79
N THR A 3 36.40 3.09 -14.04
CA THR A 3 35.23 3.75 -14.62
C THR A 3 33.91 3.20 -14.06
N LEU A 4 33.82 1.90 -13.76
CA LEU A 4 32.61 1.29 -13.19
C LEU A 4 32.37 1.79 -11.76
N ILE A 5 33.41 1.71 -10.91
CA ILE A 5 33.34 2.12 -9.51
C ILE A 5 33.04 3.62 -9.40
N ARG A 6 33.67 4.46 -10.24
CA ARG A 6 33.37 5.91 -10.29
C ARG A 6 31.92 6.18 -10.68
N ARG A 7 31.34 5.42 -11.62
CA ARG A 7 29.93 5.58 -12.03
C ARG A 7 28.96 5.15 -10.94
N ILE A 8 29.23 4.04 -10.25
CA ILE A 8 28.44 3.59 -9.10
C ILE A 8 28.52 4.62 -7.97
N PHE A 9 29.73 5.07 -7.62
CA PHE A 9 29.94 6.06 -6.56
C PHE A 9 29.25 7.39 -6.88
N ARG A 10 29.37 7.88 -8.12
CA ARG A 10 28.67 9.10 -8.58
C ARG A 10 27.15 8.94 -8.50
N SER A 11 26.63 7.77 -8.88
CA SER A 11 25.20 7.46 -8.75
C SER A 11 24.76 7.50 -7.29
N ALA A 12 25.54 6.91 -6.39
CA ALA A 12 25.25 6.92 -4.95
C ALA A 12 25.26 8.35 -4.37
N MET A 13 26.30 9.14 -4.65
CA MET A 13 26.41 10.54 -4.23
C MET A 13 25.29 11.43 -4.79
N THR A 14 24.80 11.13 -6.00
CA THR A 14 23.68 11.86 -6.60
C THR A 14 22.34 11.49 -5.94
N ALA A 15 22.16 10.23 -5.56
CA ALA A 15 20.92 9.71 -5.00
C ALA A 15 20.77 10.00 -3.50
N LEU A 16 21.85 9.98 -2.72
CA LEU A 16 21.82 10.05 -1.26
C LEU A 16 21.11 11.31 -0.71
N PRO A 17 21.38 12.55 -1.19
CA PRO A 17 20.69 13.74 -0.68
C PRO A 17 19.18 13.69 -0.92
N LYS A 18 18.77 13.16 -2.09
CA LYS A 18 17.36 12.95 -2.42
C LYS A 18 16.74 11.87 -1.53
N GLY A 19 17.48 10.81 -1.24
CA GLY A 19 17.07 9.71 -0.36
C GLY A 19 16.83 10.16 1.06
N VAL A 20 17.79 10.88 1.65
CA VAL A 20 17.65 11.45 2.99
C VAL A 20 16.48 12.44 3.07
N LYS A 21 16.34 13.34 2.08
CA LYS A 21 15.20 14.29 2.03
C LYS A 21 13.85 13.55 1.99
N THR A 22 13.76 12.49 1.20
CA THR A 22 12.53 11.67 1.06
C THR A 22 12.25 10.88 2.34
N ALA A 23 13.26 10.21 2.90
CA ALA A 23 13.15 9.46 4.14
C ALA A 23 12.74 10.37 5.32
N TRP A 24 13.35 11.54 5.44
CA TRP A 24 13.00 12.53 6.48
C TRP A 24 11.55 12.99 6.36
N TRP A 25 11.08 13.21 5.13
CA TRP A 25 9.70 13.55 4.89
C TRP A 25 8.73 12.43 5.31
N LEU A 26 9.05 11.17 5.03
CA LEU A 26 8.27 10.01 5.47
C LEU A 26 8.24 9.86 7.00
N ILE A 27 9.39 10.04 7.66
CA ILE A 27 9.52 9.95 9.13
C ILE A 27 8.67 11.01 9.82
N LYS A 28 8.69 12.25 9.32
CA LYS A 28 7.89 13.37 9.84
C LYS A 28 6.38 13.10 9.87
N ILE A 29 5.90 12.23 8.98
CA ILE A 29 4.49 11.82 8.94
C ILE A 29 4.27 10.56 9.79
N THR A 30 5.18 9.59 9.68
CA THR A 30 5.05 8.26 10.30
C THR A 30 5.03 8.32 11.82
N VAL A 31 5.94 9.10 12.43
CA VAL A 31 6.08 9.16 13.90
C VAL A 31 4.83 9.72 14.58
N PRO A 32 4.32 10.93 14.24
CA PRO A 32 3.16 11.49 14.92
C PRO A 32 1.89 10.65 14.70
N VAL A 33 1.72 10.13 13.49
CA VAL A 33 0.60 9.26 13.14
C VAL A 33 0.61 8.00 13.99
N SER A 34 1.72 7.23 13.98
CA SER A 34 1.80 5.99 14.74
C SER A 34 1.61 6.20 16.25
N PHE A 35 2.05 7.34 16.78
CA PHE A 35 1.83 7.71 18.17
C PHE A 35 0.34 7.92 18.48
N ALA A 36 -0.36 8.68 17.63
CA ALA A 36 -1.80 8.89 17.78
C ALA A 36 -2.58 7.56 17.76
N VAL A 37 -2.14 6.62 16.92
CA VAL A 37 -2.77 5.31 16.78
C VAL A 37 -2.51 4.42 17.98
N MET A 38 -1.31 4.46 18.55
CA MET A 38 -1.01 3.80 19.83
C MET A 38 -1.94 4.33 20.94
N LEU A 39 -2.21 5.64 21.00
CA LEU A 39 -3.15 6.21 21.97
C LEU A 39 -4.58 5.71 21.73
N LEU A 40 -5.05 5.67 20.47
CA LEU A 40 -6.38 5.15 20.15
C LEU A 40 -6.57 3.69 20.56
N ASP A 41 -5.53 2.87 20.39
CA ASP A 41 -5.51 1.48 20.82
C ASP A 41 -5.51 1.37 22.35
N PHE A 42 -4.62 2.11 23.02
CA PHE A 42 -4.48 2.14 24.48
C PHE A 42 -5.78 2.54 25.20
N PHE A 43 -6.48 3.57 24.69
CA PHE A 43 -7.75 4.01 25.27
C PHE A 43 -8.96 3.15 24.85
N GLY A 44 -8.75 2.07 24.09
CA GLY A 44 -9.81 1.15 23.66
C GLY A 44 -10.75 1.73 22.61
N ALA A 45 -10.42 2.88 22.00
CA ALA A 45 -11.24 3.51 20.98
C ALA A 45 -11.38 2.60 19.73
N LEU A 46 -10.30 1.86 19.38
CA LEU A 46 -10.33 0.91 18.28
C LEU A 46 -11.31 -0.26 18.54
N ASN A 47 -11.37 -0.75 19.79
CA ASN A 47 -12.32 -1.79 20.20
C ASN A 47 -13.78 -1.28 20.17
N TYR A 48 -14.01 -0.02 20.59
CA TYR A 48 -15.34 0.58 20.52
C TYR A 48 -15.86 0.67 19.09
N ILE A 49 -15.03 1.14 18.14
CA ILE A 49 -15.40 1.23 16.71
C ILE A 49 -15.63 -0.18 16.13
N ALA A 50 -14.84 -1.17 16.56
CA ALA A 50 -14.99 -2.56 16.12
C ALA A 50 -16.34 -3.17 16.52
N GLY A 51 -16.86 -2.85 17.72
CA GLY A 51 -18.17 -3.33 18.17
C GLY A 51 -19.32 -2.95 17.24
N TYR A 52 -19.30 -1.75 16.66
CA TYR A 52 -20.32 -1.31 15.70
C TYR A 52 -20.13 -1.84 14.28
N THR A 53 -18.91 -2.22 13.94
CA THR A 53 -18.56 -2.68 12.58
C THR A 53 -18.65 -4.20 12.42
N GLY A 54 -18.71 -4.95 13.53
CA GLY A 54 -18.87 -6.41 13.56
C GLY A 54 -19.94 -6.99 12.62
N PRO A 55 -21.17 -6.45 12.55
CA PRO A 55 -22.20 -6.96 11.63
C PRO A 55 -21.80 -6.91 10.15
N VAL A 56 -20.99 -5.92 9.75
CA VAL A 56 -20.49 -5.80 8.37
C VAL A 56 -19.48 -6.91 8.05
N PHE A 57 -18.66 -7.30 9.04
CA PHE A 57 -17.67 -8.37 8.88
C PHE A 57 -18.35 -9.75 8.73
N ASN A 58 -19.45 -9.98 9.44
CA ASN A 58 -20.21 -11.21 9.30
C ASN A 58 -20.74 -11.39 7.86
N LEU A 59 -21.12 -10.31 7.16
CA LEU A 59 -21.58 -10.36 5.76
C LEU A 59 -20.49 -10.82 4.77
N ILE A 60 -19.23 -10.65 5.13
CA ILE A 60 -18.07 -11.08 4.33
C ILE A 60 -17.40 -12.34 4.92
N GLY A 61 -18.12 -13.05 5.79
CA GLY A 61 -17.70 -14.32 6.39
C GLY A 61 -16.49 -14.21 7.31
N LEU A 62 -16.40 -13.09 8.03
CA LEU A 62 -15.40 -12.83 9.06
C LEU A 62 -16.09 -12.60 10.42
N PRO A 63 -15.56 -13.14 11.53
CA PRO A 63 -16.10 -12.89 12.87
C PRO A 63 -15.90 -11.43 13.26
N GLY A 64 -16.77 -10.90 14.13
CA GLY A 64 -16.75 -9.50 14.55
C GLY A 64 -15.40 -9.01 15.10
N VAL A 65 -14.60 -9.86 15.74
CA VAL A 65 -13.23 -9.54 16.21
C VAL A 65 -12.30 -9.10 15.07
N SER A 66 -12.56 -9.55 13.83
CA SER A 66 -11.81 -9.14 12.64
C SER A 66 -11.89 -7.64 12.37
N ALA A 67 -12.97 -7.00 12.80
CA ALA A 67 -13.16 -5.56 12.64
C ALA A 67 -12.10 -4.76 13.41
N VAL A 68 -11.72 -5.21 14.62
CA VAL A 68 -10.65 -4.60 15.42
C VAL A 68 -9.36 -4.59 14.62
N VAL A 69 -8.97 -5.76 14.09
CA VAL A 69 -7.72 -5.94 13.36
C VAL A 69 -7.67 -5.07 12.11
N PHE A 70 -8.76 -5.02 11.34
CA PHE A 70 -8.85 -4.23 10.11
C PHE A 70 -8.82 -2.72 10.38
N ILE A 71 -9.54 -2.25 11.40
CA ILE A 71 -9.48 -0.83 11.77
C ILE A 71 -8.08 -0.48 12.22
N THR A 72 -7.45 -1.31 13.06
CA THR A 72 -6.06 -1.13 13.47
C THR A 72 -5.12 -1.11 12.27
N SER A 73 -5.33 -1.96 11.26
CA SER A 73 -4.48 -1.98 10.07
C SER A 73 -4.54 -0.65 9.31
N ILE A 74 -5.72 -0.06 9.12
CA ILE A 74 -5.90 1.24 8.43
C ILE A 74 -4.95 2.30 9.00
N PHE A 75 -4.72 2.25 10.30
CA PHE A 75 -3.95 3.25 11.03
C PHE A 75 -2.50 2.86 11.31
N THR A 76 -2.16 1.57 11.28
CA THR A 76 -0.83 1.02 11.61
C THR A 76 -0.11 0.45 10.39
N ASN A 77 1.09 -0.11 10.59
CA ASN A 77 1.81 -0.83 9.54
C ASN A 77 1.41 -2.33 9.53
N ILE A 78 1.80 -3.04 8.48
CA ILE A 78 1.45 -4.46 8.32
C ILE A 78 2.09 -5.38 9.37
N TYR A 79 3.22 -5.00 9.96
CA TYR A 79 3.88 -5.79 11.01
C TYR A 79 3.04 -5.84 12.30
N SER A 80 2.39 -4.73 12.66
CA SER A 80 1.44 -4.67 13.77
C SER A 80 0.27 -5.64 13.57
N VAL A 81 -0.23 -5.73 12.33
CA VAL A 81 -1.33 -6.65 11.97
C VAL A 81 -0.92 -8.11 12.16
N VAL A 82 0.26 -8.49 11.67
CA VAL A 82 0.76 -9.87 11.79
C VAL A 82 0.87 -10.29 13.26
N ALA A 83 1.35 -9.40 14.13
CA ALA A 83 1.42 -9.67 15.57
C ALA A 83 0.02 -9.89 16.19
N ILE A 84 -0.96 -9.06 15.84
CA ILE A 84 -2.33 -9.19 16.35
C ILE A 84 -2.99 -10.49 15.86
N LEU A 85 -2.83 -10.83 14.57
CA LEU A 85 -3.38 -12.09 14.03
C LEU A 85 -2.74 -13.33 14.65
N ALA A 86 -1.44 -13.29 14.94
CA ALA A 86 -0.75 -14.39 15.63
C ALA A 86 -1.32 -14.62 17.04
N MET A 87 -1.71 -13.55 17.74
CA MET A 87 -2.32 -13.65 19.07
C MET A 87 -3.77 -14.15 19.03
N LEU A 88 -4.56 -13.68 18.06
CA LEU A 88 -5.98 -14.05 17.95
C LEU A 88 -6.20 -15.51 17.55
N GLY A 89 -5.24 -16.13 16.85
CA GLY A 89 -5.33 -17.53 16.46
C GLY A 89 -6.54 -17.84 15.58
N LEU A 90 -6.93 -16.90 14.72
CA LEU A 90 -8.07 -17.10 13.80
C LEU A 90 -7.86 -18.35 12.94
N PRO A 91 -8.94 -19.08 12.60
CA PRO A 91 -8.80 -20.20 11.67
C PRO A 91 -8.25 -19.72 10.31
N LEU A 92 -7.56 -20.61 9.60
CA LEU A 92 -6.77 -20.25 8.42
C LEU A 92 -7.58 -19.52 7.35
N ARG A 93 -8.87 -19.85 7.19
CA ARG A 93 -9.77 -19.23 6.23
C ARG A 93 -9.99 -17.75 6.58
N GLU A 94 -10.52 -17.47 7.76
CA GLU A 94 -10.81 -16.12 8.24
C GLU A 94 -9.53 -15.28 8.35
N GLY A 95 -8.45 -15.88 8.88
CA GLY A 95 -7.14 -15.26 8.96
C GLY A 95 -6.61 -14.83 7.58
N THR A 96 -6.78 -15.66 6.55
CA THR A 96 -6.35 -15.35 5.18
C THR A 96 -7.18 -14.25 4.52
N ILE A 97 -8.51 -14.28 4.70
CA ILE A 97 -9.42 -13.24 4.19
C ILE A 97 -9.06 -11.90 4.84
N LEU A 98 -8.95 -11.87 6.17
CA LEU A 98 -8.60 -10.68 6.93
C LEU A 98 -7.19 -10.18 6.61
N ALA A 99 -6.21 -11.07 6.48
CA ALA A 99 -4.86 -10.70 6.04
C ALA A 99 -4.88 -10.02 4.67
N THR A 100 -5.66 -10.54 3.72
CA THR A 100 -5.80 -9.94 2.38
C THR A 100 -6.42 -8.54 2.47
N MET A 101 -7.44 -8.36 3.32
CA MET A 101 -8.02 -7.04 3.58
C MET A 101 -6.98 -6.06 4.13
N CYS A 102 -6.21 -6.46 5.13
CA CYS A 102 -5.18 -5.64 5.77
C CYS A 102 -4.01 -5.34 4.82
N LEU A 103 -3.61 -6.30 3.99
CA LEU A 103 -2.60 -6.12 2.94
C LEU A 103 -3.01 -5.05 1.92
N ILE A 104 -4.30 -4.88 1.64
CA ILE A 104 -4.84 -3.78 0.83
C ILE A 104 -4.98 -2.51 1.68
N SER A 105 -5.47 -2.66 2.91
CA SER A 105 -5.87 -1.55 3.77
C SER A 105 -5.03 -1.36 5.03
N HIS A 106 -3.76 -1.01 4.83
CA HIS A 106 -2.89 -0.60 5.94
C HIS A 106 -2.26 0.78 5.73
N GLY A 107 -1.85 1.42 6.83
CA GLY A 107 -1.00 2.61 6.82
C GLY A 107 -1.58 3.81 6.06
N PHE A 108 -2.91 3.97 6.02
CA PHE A 108 -3.61 4.93 5.16
C PHE A 108 -3.08 6.36 5.28
N LEU A 109 -2.77 6.78 6.50
CA LEU A 109 -2.32 8.14 6.79
C LEU A 109 -0.99 8.44 6.08
N ILE A 110 -0.05 7.50 6.09
CA ILE A 110 1.25 7.65 5.42
C ILE A 110 1.07 7.44 3.92
N GLU A 111 0.43 6.35 3.52
CA GLU A 111 0.37 5.95 2.11
C GLU A 111 -0.48 6.92 1.28
N SER A 112 -1.58 7.44 1.82
CA SER A 112 -2.39 8.45 1.14
C SER A 112 -1.66 9.80 1.03
N ALA A 113 -0.85 10.17 2.02
CA ALA A 113 -0.03 11.37 1.95
C ALA A 113 1.05 11.26 0.86
N VAL A 114 1.67 10.07 0.76
CA VAL A 114 2.64 9.73 -0.30
C VAL A 114 1.99 9.80 -1.68
N MET A 115 0.84 9.14 -1.87
CA MET A 115 0.12 9.16 -3.14
C MET A 115 -0.37 10.56 -3.53
N LYS A 116 -0.69 11.41 -2.54
CA LYS A 116 -1.00 12.82 -2.79
C LYS A 116 0.17 13.56 -3.43
N ARG A 117 1.41 13.30 -2.97
CA ARG A 117 2.61 13.93 -3.53
C ARG A 117 2.93 13.45 -4.95
N THR A 118 2.64 12.20 -5.27
CA THR A 118 2.86 11.67 -6.62
C THR A 118 1.76 12.08 -7.61
N GLY A 119 0.58 12.51 -7.14
CA GLY A 119 -0.43 13.21 -7.94
C GLY A 119 -1.87 12.74 -7.80
N SER A 120 -2.18 11.89 -6.82
CA SER A 120 -3.54 11.38 -6.60
C SER A 120 -4.31 12.14 -5.52
N SER A 121 -5.64 12.04 -5.54
CA SER A 121 -6.47 12.55 -4.45
C SER A 121 -6.46 11.57 -3.28
N VAL A 122 -6.24 12.08 -2.07
CA VAL A 122 -6.33 11.30 -0.81
C VAL A 122 -7.67 10.58 -0.71
N THR A 123 -8.77 11.30 -0.91
CA THR A 123 -10.12 10.72 -0.82
C THR A 123 -10.32 9.59 -1.81
N ARG A 124 -9.83 9.76 -3.06
CA ARG A 124 -9.92 8.69 -4.06
C ARG A 124 -9.13 7.47 -3.63
N MET A 125 -7.93 7.65 -3.08
CA MET A 125 -7.09 6.53 -2.64
C MET A 125 -7.71 5.79 -1.47
N ILE A 126 -8.24 6.51 -0.49
CA ILE A 126 -8.99 5.91 0.64
C ILE A 126 -10.17 5.08 0.12
N LEU A 127 -10.98 5.65 -0.78
CA LEU A 127 -12.15 4.95 -1.34
C LEU A 127 -11.77 3.70 -2.13
N VAL A 128 -10.76 3.78 -3.01
CA VAL A 128 -10.28 2.64 -3.80
C VAL A 128 -9.78 1.52 -2.89
N ARG A 129 -9.09 1.86 -1.81
CA ARG A 129 -8.51 0.88 -0.88
C ARG A 129 -9.55 0.22 -0.01
N LEU A 130 -10.48 0.98 0.55
CA LEU A 130 -11.59 0.44 1.34
C LEU A 130 -12.50 -0.43 0.45
N SER A 131 -12.98 0.12 -0.67
CA SER A 131 -13.83 -0.67 -1.57
C SER A 131 -13.10 -1.91 -2.08
N GLY A 132 -11.83 -1.79 -2.48
CA GLY A 132 -11.03 -2.92 -2.95
C GLY A 132 -10.80 -3.99 -1.89
N SER A 133 -10.60 -3.63 -0.62
CA SER A 133 -10.39 -4.62 0.45
C SER A 133 -11.68 -5.37 0.80
N PHE A 134 -12.81 -4.67 0.92
CA PHE A 134 -14.11 -5.32 1.13
C PHE A 134 -14.54 -6.18 -0.05
N LEU A 135 -14.30 -5.73 -1.28
CA LEU A 135 -14.62 -6.53 -2.48
C LEU A 135 -13.74 -7.79 -2.57
N ALA A 136 -12.44 -7.67 -2.28
CA ALA A 136 -11.53 -8.81 -2.21
C ALA A 136 -11.97 -9.82 -1.13
N ALA A 137 -12.36 -9.34 0.05
CA ALA A 137 -12.84 -10.18 1.13
C ALA A 137 -14.11 -10.93 0.75
N TRP A 138 -15.08 -10.21 0.18
CA TRP A 138 -16.32 -10.80 -0.30
C TRP A 138 -16.07 -11.86 -1.37
N MET A 139 -15.20 -11.59 -2.34
CA MET A 139 -14.81 -12.57 -3.36
C MET A 139 -14.13 -13.81 -2.75
N LEU A 140 -13.21 -13.61 -1.81
CA LEU A 140 -12.54 -14.72 -1.13
C LEU A 140 -13.53 -15.55 -0.30
N ASN A 141 -14.48 -14.90 0.37
CA ASN A 141 -15.53 -15.59 1.15
C ASN A 141 -16.36 -16.55 0.28
N LEU A 142 -16.61 -16.20 -0.98
CA LEU A 142 -17.34 -17.04 -1.93
C LEU A 142 -16.53 -18.23 -2.47
N VAL A 143 -15.20 -18.09 -2.57
CA VAL A 143 -14.34 -19.06 -3.28
C VAL A 143 -13.55 -19.94 -2.32
N MET A 144 -13.19 -19.44 -1.13
CA MET A 144 -12.43 -20.22 -0.14
C MET A 144 -13.32 -21.28 0.53
N PRO A 145 -12.84 -22.53 0.65
CA PRO A 145 -13.60 -23.60 1.29
C PRO A 145 -13.77 -23.36 2.79
N GLY A 146 -14.88 -23.86 3.34
CA GLY A 146 -15.25 -23.73 4.75
C GLY A 146 -16.28 -22.62 5.00
N GLU A 147 -16.88 -22.66 6.18
CA GLU A 147 -17.84 -21.65 6.65
C GLU A 147 -17.19 -20.78 7.74
N MET A 148 -17.81 -19.62 8.00
CA MET A 148 -17.36 -18.75 9.09
C MET A 148 -17.53 -19.49 10.42
N SER A 149 -16.45 -19.58 11.19
CA SER A 149 -16.49 -20.04 12.57
C SER A 149 -17.48 -19.20 13.39
N GLY A 150 -18.16 -19.83 14.36
CA GLY A 150 -19.10 -19.15 15.26
C GLY A 150 -18.41 -18.03 16.06
N GLU A 151 -19.18 -17.28 16.86
CA GLU A 151 -18.66 -16.11 17.59
C GLU A 151 -17.39 -16.44 18.38
N MET A 152 -16.27 -15.89 17.88
CA MET A 152 -14.99 -15.96 18.53
C MET A 152 -14.91 -14.79 19.50
N HIS A 153 -14.94 -15.08 20.80
CA HIS A 153 -14.75 -14.06 21.83
C HIS A 153 -13.36 -13.46 21.65
N GLY A 154 -13.31 -12.16 21.34
CA GLY A 154 -12.06 -11.43 21.26
C GLY A 154 -11.30 -11.60 22.56
N ILE A 155 -9.98 -11.80 22.47
CA ILE A 155 -9.12 -11.80 23.65
C ILE A 155 -9.31 -10.43 24.30
N ILE A 156 -9.90 -10.41 25.50
CA ILE A 156 -9.94 -9.21 26.34
C ILE A 156 -8.47 -8.84 26.54
N ALA A 157 -8.02 -7.80 25.85
CA ALA A 157 -6.68 -7.29 26.02
C ALA A 157 -6.50 -6.99 27.51
N ALA A 158 -5.62 -7.74 28.17
CA ALA A 158 -5.22 -7.42 29.52
C ALA A 158 -4.77 -5.96 29.54
N GLN A 159 -5.19 -5.20 30.56
CA GLN A 159 -4.77 -3.80 30.69
C GLN A 159 -3.25 -3.74 30.68
N THR A 160 -2.67 -3.32 29.56
CA THR A 160 -1.26 -3.00 29.47
C THR A 160 -1.03 -1.71 30.21
N ASP A 161 -0.05 -1.68 31.10
CA ASP A 161 0.46 -0.44 31.66
C ASP A 161 0.84 0.53 30.52
N PHE A 162 0.49 1.81 30.65
CA PHE A 162 0.82 2.84 29.66
C PHE A 162 2.32 2.91 29.40
N SER A 163 3.13 2.77 30.46
CA SER A 163 4.59 2.76 30.34
C SER A 163 5.07 1.64 29.42
N LEU A 164 4.48 0.45 29.56
CA LEU A 164 4.79 -0.70 28.73
C LEU A 164 4.35 -0.48 27.27
N ALA A 165 3.14 0.01 27.05
CA ALA A 165 2.63 0.33 25.71
C ALA A 165 3.50 1.38 25.00
N LEU A 166 3.90 2.44 25.72
CA LEU A 166 4.79 3.47 25.22
C LEU A 166 6.18 2.92 24.87
N MET A 167 6.74 2.03 25.71
CA MET A 167 8.03 1.38 25.46
C MET A 167 8.00 0.49 24.22
N HIS A 168 6.94 -0.29 24.05
CA HIS A 168 6.73 -1.11 22.85
C HIS A 168 6.61 -0.25 21.59
N TRP A 169 5.81 0.82 21.65
CA TRP A 169 5.71 1.77 20.55
C TRP A 169 7.07 2.41 20.24
N LEU A 170 7.82 2.87 21.24
CA LEU A 170 9.11 3.53 21.05
C LEU A 170 10.13 2.60 20.37
N LYS A 171 10.17 1.32 20.77
CA LYS A 171 11.02 0.30 20.14
C LYS A 171 10.59 0.05 18.69
N SER A 172 9.29 -0.08 18.44
CA SER A 172 8.72 -0.34 17.11
C SER A 172 8.95 0.82 16.14
N ILE A 173 8.69 2.06 16.58
CA ILE A 173 8.86 3.25 15.75
C ILE A 173 10.33 3.52 15.46
N SER A 174 11.24 3.29 16.43
CA SER A 174 12.68 3.41 16.21
C SER A 174 13.17 2.44 15.13
N ALA A 175 12.77 1.16 15.20
CA ALA A 175 13.10 0.18 14.18
C ALA A 175 12.54 0.58 12.80
N THR A 176 11.30 1.10 12.77
CA THR A 176 10.65 1.58 11.55
C THR A 176 11.40 2.76 10.93
N VAL A 177 11.82 3.74 11.73
CA VAL A 177 12.59 4.92 11.28
C VAL A 177 13.93 4.50 10.67
N ILE A 178 14.65 3.58 11.31
CA ILE A 178 15.92 3.05 10.79
C ILE A 178 15.69 2.34 9.46
N LYS A 179 14.67 1.48 9.37
CA LYS A 179 14.30 0.81 8.11
C LYS A 179 14.02 1.82 6.99
N ILE A 180 13.24 2.87 7.27
CA ILE A 180 12.93 3.93 6.29
C ILE A 180 14.23 4.61 5.81
N LEU A 181 15.12 5.01 6.71
CA LEU A 181 16.39 5.67 6.33
C LEU A 181 17.24 4.77 5.44
N ILE A 182 17.44 3.50 5.81
CA ILE A 182 18.31 2.58 5.08
C ILE A 182 17.70 2.22 3.72
N LEU A 183 16.46 1.76 3.70
CA LEU A 183 15.82 1.25 2.49
C LEU A 183 15.58 2.37 1.47
N VAL A 184 15.18 3.58 1.89
CA VAL A 184 14.92 4.67 0.93
C VAL A 184 16.21 5.04 0.21
N ASN A 185 17.32 5.17 0.96
CA ASN A 185 18.61 5.49 0.37
C ASN A 185 19.13 4.35 -0.51
N LEU A 186 19.09 3.10 -0.03
CA LEU A 186 19.49 1.92 -0.81
C LEU A 186 18.76 1.87 -2.16
N LEU A 187 17.46 2.11 -2.16
CA LEU A 187 16.64 2.00 -3.37
C LEU A 187 16.83 3.15 -4.34
N LEU A 188 16.99 4.39 -3.86
CA LEU A 188 17.31 5.49 -4.76
C LEU A 188 18.71 5.36 -5.35
N ILE A 189 19.67 4.84 -4.57
CA ILE A 189 21.01 4.51 -5.08
C ILE A 189 20.89 3.44 -6.17
N PHE A 190 20.16 2.35 -5.90
CA PHE A 190 19.94 1.28 -6.87
C PHE A 190 19.23 1.78 -8.13
N GLN A 191 18.18 2.59 -7.99
CA GLN A 191 17.50 3.23 -9.12
C GLN A 191 18.46 4.08 -9.96
N GLN A 192 19.29 4.90 -9.30
CA GLN A 192 20.23 5.78 -9.99
C GLN A 192 21.30 4.97 -10.74
N ILE A 193 21.74 3.85 -10.18
CA ILE A 193 22.61 2.88 -10.87
C ILE A 193 21.89 2.30 -12.09
N MET A 194 20.65 1.82 -11.94
CA MET A 194 19.89 1.27 -13.06
C MET A 194 19.69 2.26 -14.20
N GLU A 195 19.50 3.54 -13.87
CA GLU A 195 19.38 4.62 -14.85
C GLU A 195 20.71 4.88 -15.56
N GLU A 196 21.81 4.98 -14.82
CA GLU A 196 23.16 5.17 -15.32
C GLU A 196 23.60 4.05 -16.29
N PHE A 197 23.21 2.80 -16.01
CA PHE A 197 23.53 1.64 -16.85
C PHE A 197 22.45 1.29 -17.88
N GLY A 198 21.36 2.05 -17.97
CA GLY A 198 20.26 1.80 -18.92
C GLY A 198 19.45 0.53 -18.64
N TRP A 199 19.59 -0.07 -17.45
CA TRP A 199 18.85 -1.29 -17.04
C TRP A 199 17.34 -1.08 -16.97
N ILE A 200 16.90 0.17 -16.79
CA ILE A 200 15.47 0.52 -16.87
C ILE A 200 14.88 0.06 -18.21
N ALA A 201 15.61 0.21 -19.33
CA ALA A 201 15.14 -0.24 -20.63
C ALA A 201 15.07 -1.78 -20.75
N LEU A 202 15.97 -2.49 -20.06
CA LEU A 202 16.02 -3.96 -20.03
C LEU A 202 14.85 -4.55 -19.25
N ILE A 203 14.41 -3.89 -18.16
CA ILE A 203 13.22 -4.30 -17.40
C ILE A 203 11.93 -3.95 -18.14
N ASN A 204 11.90 -2.80 -18.83
CA ASN A 204 10.70 -2.34 -19.50
C ASN A 204 10.25 -3.27 -20.63
N LYS A 205 11.18 -3.78 -21.45
CA LYS A 205 10.85 -4.56 -22.66
C LYS A 205 10.05 -5.87 -22.39
N PRO A 206 10.45 -6.74 -21.44
CA PRO A 206 9.68 -7.95 -21.12
C PRO A 206 8.39 -7.66 -20.35
N LEU A 207 8.33 -6.58 -19.56
CA LEU A 207 7.13 -6.21 -18.80
C LEU A 207 6.08 -5.45 -19.63
N ARG A 208 6.36 -5.14 -20.91
CA ARG A 208 5.40 -4.47 -21.79
C ARG A 208 4.02 -5.11 -21.87
N PRO A 209 3.88 -6.42 -22.18
CA PRO A 209 2.57 -7.07 -22.23
C PRO A 209 1.86 -6.99 -20.87
N LEU A 210 2.60 -7.15 -19.77
CA LEU A 210 2.05 -7.08 -18.43
C LEU A 210 1.53 -5.67 -18.09
N MET A 211 2.29 -4.62 -18.38
CA MET A 211 1.84 -3.24 -18.17
C MET A 211 0.59 -2.92 -19.01
N LYS A 212 0.50 -3.43 -20.24
CA LYS A 212 -0.71 -3.27 -21.06
C LYS A 212 -1.91 -3.97 -20.44
N LEU A 213 -1.75 -5.21 -19.96
CA LEU A 213 -2.80 -5.94 -19.25
C LEU A 213 -3.30 -5.17 -18.03
N PHE A 214 -2.37 -4.59 -17.26
CA PHE A 214 -2.69 -3.78 -16.09
C PHE A 214 -3.28 -2.42 -16.43
N GLY A 215 -3.31 -2.02 -17.70
CA GLY A 215 -3.68 -0.67 -18.09
C GLY A 215 -2.67 0.38 -17.59
N LEU A 216 -1.41 0.03 -17.39
CA LEU A 216 -0.38 0.96 -16.94
C LEU A 216 0.48 1.48 -18.12
N PRO A 217 0.82 2.79 -18.13
CA PRO A 217 1.78 3.34 -19.09
C PRO A 217 3.19 2.74 -18.92
N GLN A 218 3.98 2.73 -19.99
CA GLN A 218 5.37 2.23 -19.92
C GLN A 218 6.26 3.05 -18.97
N SER A 219 5.99 4.34 -18.83
CA SER A 219 6.69 5.26 -17.93
C SER A 219 6.62 4.85 -16.46
N THR A 220 5.64 4.03 -16.06
CA THR A 220 5.40 3.64 -14.67
C THR A 220 6.07 2.33 -14.29
N THR A 221 6.68 1.61 -15.24
CA THR A 221 7.16 0.22 -15.04
C THR A 221 8.16 0.10 -13.88
N LEU A 222 9.18 0.95 -13.84
CA LEU A 222 10.20 0.90 -12.79
C LEU A 222 9.59 1.15 -11.40
N SER A 223 8.77 2.18 -11.28
CA SER A 223 8.06 2.51 -10.05
C SER A 223 7.11 1.38 -9.62
N TRP A 224 6.45 0.71 -10.56
CA TRP A 224 5.59 -0.44 -10.29
C TRP A 224 6.39 -1.63 -9.75
N VAL A 225 7.52 -1.96 -10.36
CA VAL A 225 8.41 -3.06 -9.90
C VAL A 225 8.88 -2.78 -8.48
N VAL A 226 9.38 -1.57 -8.22
CA VAL A 226 9.88 -1.21 -6.88
C VAL A 226 8.74 -1.14 -5.85
N ALA A 227 7.56 -0.65 -6.23
CA ALA A 227 6.39 -0.65 -5.36
C ALA A 227 5.94 -2.06 -4.96
N ASN A 228 6.00 -3.03 -5.88
CA ASN A 228 5.57 -4.40 -5.61
C ASN A 228 6.66 -5.24 -4.94
N LEU A 229 7.95 -4.95 -5.14
CA LEU A 229 9.02 -5.70 -4.47
C LEU A 229 9.28 -5.18 -3.05
N ILE A 230 9.33 -3.86 -2.85
CA ILE A 230 9.75 -3.28 -1.56
C ILE A 230 8.70 -2.38 -0.93
N GLY A 231 7.84 -1.73 -1.72
CA GLY A 231 6.66 -1.06 -1.17
C GLY A 231 6.35 0.31 -1.74
N LEU A 232 5.12 0.75 -1.44
CA LEU A 232 4.48 1.92 -2.03
C LEU A 232 5.30 3.21 -1.83
N ALA A 233 5.84 3.41 -0.62
CA ALA A 233 6.64 4.60 -0.31
C ALA A 233 7.87 4.73 -1.23
N TYR A 234 8.53 3.61 -1.53
CA TYR A 234 9.71 3.57 -2.37
C TYR A 234 9.38 3.73 -3.84
N GLY A 235 8.36 3.01 -4.33
CA GLY A 235 7.86 3.21 -5.69
C GLY A 235 7.45 4.67 -5.93
N SER A 236 6.87 5.30 -4.92
CA SER A 236 6.49 6.72 -4.96
C SER A 236 7.68 7.68 -4.94
N ALA A 237 8.79 7.35 -4.27
CA ALA A 237 10.01 8.13 -4.35
C ALA A 237 10.57 8.15 -5.78
N ILE A 238 10.56 7.00 -6.46
CA ILE A 238 10.91 6.90 -7.88
C ILE A 238 9.96 7.74 -8.73
N MET A 239 8.65 7.68 -8.44
CA MET A 239 7.64 8.47 -9.16
C MET A 239 7.91 9.97 -9.05
N ILE A 240 8.27 10.47 -7.87
CA ILE A 240 8.61 11.88 -7.66
C ILE A 240 9.82 12.25 -8.52
N ASP A 241 10.90 11.47 -8.46
CA ASP A 241 12.12 11.73 -9.25
C ASP A 241 11.87 11.66 -10.76
N GLN A 242 11.07 10.70 -11.25
CA GLN A 242 10.71 10.60 -12.67
C GLN A 242 9.83 11.77 -13.13
N LYS A 243 8.95 12.30 -12.27
CA LYS A 243 8.17 13.51 -12.57
C LYS A 243 9.05 14.76 -12.63
N GLU A 244 9.95 14.93 -11.65
CA GLU A 244 10.91 16.04 -11.63
C GLU A 244 11.81 16.03 -12.87
N LYS A 245 12.19 14.84 -13.36
CA LYS A 245 12.96 14.65 -14.60
C LYS A 245 12.12 14.77 -15.90
N GLY A 246 10.82 15.04 -15.81
CA GLY A 246 9.92 15.12 -16.98
C GLY A 246 9.66 13.79 -17.69
N LYS A 247 10.04 12.66 -17.08
CA LYS A 247 9.93 11.30 -17.66
C LYS A 247 8.59 10.63 -17.38
N MET A 248 7.79 11.18 -16.46
CA MET A 248 6.47 10.67 -16.11
C MET A 248 5.47 11.82 -15.90
N SER A 249 4.28 11.69 -16.48
CA SER A 249 3.21 12.68 -16.28
C SER A 249 2.46 12.45 -14.96
N SER A 250 1.81 13.49 -14.42
CA SER A 250 0.92 13.34 -13.26
C SER A 250 -0.26 12.39 -13.51
N LYS A 251 -0.70 12.25 -14.77
CA LYS A 251 -1.76 11.30 -15.15
C LYS A 251 -1.27 9.86 -15.07
N ASP A 252 -0.05 9.59 -15.56
CA ASP A 252 0.56 8.26 -15.47
C ASP A 252 0.83 7.88 -14.01
N ALA A 253 1.31 8.85 -13.22
CA ALA A 253 1.50 8.69 -11.79
C ALA A 253 0.19 8.36 -11.06
N ASP A 254 -0.91 9.06 -11.39
CA ASP A 254 -2.24 8.78 -10.83
C ASP A 254 -2.71 7.38 -11.21
N LEU A 255 -2.52 6.92 -12.45
CA LEU A 255 -2.85 5.55 -12.85
C LEU A 255 -2.05 4.51 -12.07
N LEU A 256 -0.73 4.71 -11.92
CA LEU A 256 0.09 3.81 -11.12
C LEU A 256 -0.38 3.78 -9.66
N ASN A 257 -0.69 4.93 -9.06
CA ASN A 257 -1.22 4.99 -7.70
C ASN A 257 -2.50 4.16 -7.54
N HIS A 258 -3.41 4.10 -8.52
CA HIS A 258 -4.61 3.26 -8.41
C HIS A 258 -4.28 1.77 -8.40
N HIS A 259 -3.18 1.35 -9.03
CA HIS A 259 -2.68 -0.01 -8.92
C HIS A 259 -2.03 -0.25 -7.55
N VAL A 260 -1.02 0.57 -7.21
CA VAL A 260 -0.19 0.32 -6.02
C VAL A 260 -0.93 0.64 -4.73
N ALA A 261 -2.00 1.43 -4.76
CA ALA A 261 -2.88 1.63 -3.62
C ALA A 261 -3.48 0.30 -3.14
N VAL A 262 -3.78 -0.62 -4.06
CA VAL A 262 -4.41 -1.92 -3.77
C VAL A 262 -3.39 -3.04 -3.71
N SER A 263 -2.36 -2.98 -4.55
CA SER A 263 -1.34 -4.01 -4.71
C SER A 263 0.05 -3.40 -4.69
N HIS A 264 0.64 -3.36 -3.49
CA HIS A 264 2.06 -3.05 -3.24
C HIS A 264 2.67 -4.11 -2.31
N SER A 265 4.00 -4.05 -2.16
CA SER A 265 4.78 -4.94 -1.29
C SER A 265 4.40 -6.43 -1.45
N GLN A 266 4.22 -6.89 -2.69
CA GLN A 266 3.82 -8.26 -3.03
C GLN A 266 4.85 -9.31 -2.60
N LEU A 267 6.11 -8.91 -2.42
CA LEU A 267 7.13 -9.79 -1.87
C LEU A 267 7.16 -9.71 -0.34
N GLU A 268 7.50 -8.55 0.23
CA GLU A 268 7.73 -8.42 1.67
C GLU A 268 6.49 -8.75 2.51
N ASP A 269 5.34 -8.12 2.24
CA ASP A 269 4.22 -8.20 3.16
C ASP A 269 3.61 -9.62 3.23
N PRO A 270 3.30 -10.32 2.12
CA PRO A 270 2.77 -11.69 2.19
C PRO A 270 3.71 -12.70 2.85
N LEU A 271 5.02 -12.52 2.73
CA LEU A 271 6.00 -13.41 3.38
C LEU A 271 5.87 -13.37 4.91
N LEU A 272 5.48 -12.21 5.48
CA LEU A 272 5.23 -12.12 6.92
C LEU A 272 4.05 -13.01 7.34
N PHE A 273 3.01 -13.12 6.51
CA PHE A 273 1.82 -13.92 6.80
C PHE A 273 2.01 -15.42 6.59
N ILE A 274 3.03 -15.85 5.84
CA ILE A 274 3.41 -17.28 5.76
C ILE A 274 3.75 -17.82 7.14
N THR A 275 4.32 -16.99 8.03
CA THR A 275 4.65 -17.40 9.40
C THR A 275 3.42 -17.79 10.23
N LEU A 276 2.23 -17.34 9.81
CA LEU A 276 0.94 -17.68 10.41
C LEU A 276 0.26 -18.88 9.72
N GLY A 277 0.92 -19.50 8.74
CA GLY A 277 0.38 -20.62 7.96
C GLY A 277 -0.47 -20.20 6.76
N TYR A 278 -0.55 -18.91 6.43
CA TYR A 278 -1.38 -18.43 5.32
C TYR A 278 -0.72 -18.71 3.97
N THR A 279 -1.50 -19.09 2.97
CA THR A 279 -0.96 -19.46 1.65
C THR A 279 -0.83 -18.26 0.72
N LEU A 280 0.34 -18.10 0.09
CA LEU A 280 0.67 -16.94 -0.75
C LEU A 280 -0.32 -16.64 -1.88
N HIS A 281 -0.86 -17.65 -2.56
CA HIS A 281 -1.72 -17.43 -3.71
C HIS A 281 -3.03 -16.73 -3.32
N TRP A 282 -3.57 -17.03 -2.14
CA TRP A 282 -4.75 -16.35 -1.59
C TRP A 282 -4.46 -14.91 -1.17
N LEU A 283 -3.22 -14.59 -0.78
CA LEU A 283 -2.82 -13.24 -0.39
C LEU A 283 -2.48 -12.35 -1.61
N ILE A 284 -1.94 -12.92 -2.68
CA ILE A 284 -1.40 -12.17 -3.82
C ILE A 284 -2.44 -11.94 -4.90
N TRP A 285 -3.10 -13.00 -5.40
CA TRP A 285 -3.93 -12.90 -6.60
C TRP A 285 -5.14 -11.98 -6.45
N PRO A 286 -5.92 -12.01 -5.36
CA PRO A 286 -7.03 -11.08 -5.19
C PRO A 286 -6.59 -9.62 -5.26
N ARG A 287 -5.42 -9.30 -4.69
CA ARG A 287 -4.87 -7.94 -4.72
C ARG A 287 -4.50 -7.50 -6.13
N ILE A 288 -3.83 -8.38 -6.90
CA ILE A 288 -3.49 -8.08 -8.30
C ILE A 288 -4.77 -7.87 -9.12
N LEU A 289 -5.77 -8.75 -8.97
CA LEU A 289 -7.05 -8.61 -9.69
C LEU A 289 -7.76 -7.30 -9.36
N MET A 290 -7.84 -6.95 -8.06
CA MET A 290 -8.45 -5.69 -7.63
C MET A 290 -7.65 -4.46 -8.10
N ALA A 291 -6.33 -4.54 -8.12
CA ALA A 291 -5.47 -3.46 -8.62
C ALA A 291 -5.66 -3.24 -10.13
N VAL A 292 -5.73 -4.31 -10.91
CA VAL A 292 -6.01 -4.24 -12.36
C VAL A 292 -7.39 -3.62 -12.59
N ALA A 293 -8.42 -4.08 -11.87
CA ALA A 293 -9.76 -3.51 -11.94
C ALA A 293 -9.75 -2.01 -11.60
N ALA A 294 -9.05 -1.60 -10.53
CA ALA A 294 -8.94 -0.20 -10.12
C ALA A 294 -8.32 0.70 -11.20
N VAL A 295 -7.27 0.24 -11.88
CA VAL A 295 -6.63 0.99 -12.97
C VAL A 295 -7.59 1.15 -14.16
N TRP A 296 -8.26 0.06 -14.57
CA TRP A 296 -9.18 0.10 -15.70
C TRP A 296 -10.41 0.97 -15.41
N MET A 297 -10.97 0.89 -14.21
CA MET A 297 -12.05 1.78 -13.76
C MET A 297 -11.59 3.25 -13.81
N ARG A 298 -10.37 3.55 -13.35
CA ARG A 298 -9.82 4.90 -13.41
C ARG A 298 -9.67 5.40 -14.86
N ARG A 299 -9.18 4.55 -15.78
CA ARG A 299 -9.09 4.87 -17.21
C ARG A 299 -10.45 5.18 -17.81
N ALA A 300 -11.45 4.34 -17.55
CA ALA A 300 -12.81 4.54 -18.02
C ALA A 300 -13.36 5.89 -17.52
N GLY A 301 -13.18 6.19 -16.23
CA GLY A 301 -13.59 7.47 -15.64
C GLY A 301 -12.93 8.69 -16.28
N ILE A 302 -11.62 8.62 -16.59
CA ILE A 302 -10.91 9.70 -17.30
C ILE A 302 -11.47 9.91 -18.71
N LYS A 303 -11.72 8.82 -19.44
CA LYS A 303 -12.27 8.87 -20.81
C LYS A 303 -13.66 9.52 -20.81
N TYR A 304 -14.53 9.08 -19.90
CA TYR A 304 -15.88 9.62 -19.74
C TYR A 304 -15.89 11.12 -19.42
N GLN A 305 -15.06 11.57 -18.47
CA GLN A 305 -14.93 12.99 -18.14
C GLN A 305 -14.45 13.84 -19.33
N THR A 306 -13.54 13.29 -20.14
CA THR A 306 -13.02 13.97 -21.34
C THR A 306 -14.10 14.12 -22.39
N GLU A 307 -14.92 13.08 -22.59
CA GLU A 307 -16.02 13.09 -23.56
C GLU A 307 -17.14 14.08 -23.17
N ILE A 308 -17.50 14.14 -21.89
CA ILE A 308 -18.46 15.14 -21.39
C ILE A 308 -17.95 16.56 -21.65
N ARG A 309 -16.68 16.84 -21.30
CA ARG A 309 -16.09 18.17 -21.52
C ARG A 309 -16.09 18.56 -22.99
N ARG A 310 -15.84 17.60 -23.90
CA ARG A 310 -15.92 17.84 -25.34
C ARG A 310 -17.35 18.22 -25.76
N LYS A 311 -18.34 17.41 -25.38
CA LYS A 311 -19.77 17.68 -25.68
C LYS A 311 -20.24 19.04 -25.17
N VAL A 312 -19.80 19.42 -23.95
CA VAL A 312 -20.10 20.73 -23.36
C VAL A 312 -19.44 21.85 -24.16
N ALA A 313 -18.16 21.74 -24.52
CA ALA A 313 -17.46 22.75 -25.33
C ALA A 313 -18.11 22.92 -26.71
N ASP A 314 -18.43 21.82 -27.39
CA ASP A 314 -19.09 21.82 -28.70
C ASP A 314 -20.46 22.54 -28.62
N SER A 315 -21.19 22.38 -27.51
CA SER A 315 -22.50 23.04 -27.31
C SER A 315 -22.43 24.56 -27.15
N PHE A 316 -21.27 25.11 -26.75
CA PHE A 316 -21.04 26.55 -26.68
C PHE A 316 -20.58 27.14 -28.02
N GLN A 317 -19.90 26.35 -28.86
CA GLN A 317 -19.50 26.81 -30.20
C GLN A 317 -20.66 26.82 -31.21
N VAL A 318 -21.69 25.99 -31.03
CA VAL A 318 -22.89 26.01 -31.88
C VAL A 318 -23.84 27.18 -31.54
N LYS A 319 -23.64 27.84 -30.39
CA LYS A 319 -24.46 28.98 -29.93
C LYS A 319 -23.81 30.36 -30.16
N ALA A 320 -22.61 30.40 -30.73
CA ALA A 320 -21.88 31.61 -31.10
C ALA A 320 -21.88 31.79 -32.61
#